data_AF-A0A356ERX6-F1
#
_entry.id   AF-A0A356ERX6-F1
#
_cell.length_a   1.000
_cell.length_b   1.000
_cell.length_c   1.000
_cell.angle_alpha   90.00
_cell.angle_beta   90.00
_cell.angle_gamma   90.00
#
_symmetry.space_group_name_H-M   'P 1'
#
loop_
_entity.id
_entity.type
_entity.pdbx_description
1 polymer ?
#
loop_
_entity_poly.entity_id
_entity_poly.type
_entity_poly.pdbx_seq_one_letter_code
_entity_poly.pdbx_strand_id
1 'polypeptide(L)'
;DWLEAIIALPLNTFYNTGIATYIWVLSNRKPKRRKGKVQLIDATAIYTPLRKNLGKKNCELSDDQVEQITKMFLRFKETEQSKIFPNAAFGYWKIVVERPLRLRVDLSATRRKQFHKACDEAKDASLAKLVDRVAEHLGVGPHQNFNLFTDAVEADAKKHNVKLTSKRWGLLKSALAERDDQAEPVVKKVHKPGKVEPDPVSGFYPSPVDDPCLVVEYEADSSLRDTEQVPLLEEGGIEAFFEREVLPHVHDAWIDRDKTQIGYEISFTRHFYKPTPLRSLEEIKADLEVLQTEAEGLLEQIIGQDTTQ
;
A
#
# COMPACT_ATOMS: atom_id res chain seq x y z
N ASP A 1 -18.47 18.82 3.63
CA ASP A 1 -19.75 18.13 3.33
C ASP A 1 -20.44 18.72 2.09
N TRP A 2 -19.75 18.84 0.95
CA TRP A 2 -20.34 19.39 -0.28
C TRP A 2 -20.91 18.30 -1.21
N LEU A 3 -20.25 17.15 -1.28
CA LEU A 3 -20.64 16.04 -2.15
C LEU A 3 -21.97 15.42 -1.70
N GLU A 4 -23.05 15.59 -2.46
CA GLU A 4 -24.39 15.10 -2.12
C GLU A 4 -24.71 13.77 -2.81
N ALA A 5 -24.32 13.62 -4.07
CA ALA A 5 -24.47 12.37 -4.80
C ALA A 5 -23.44 12.21 -5.92
N ILE A 6 -23.17 10.96 -6.30
CA ILE A 6 -22.49 10.61 -7.55
C ILE A 6 -23.38 9.64 -8.31
N ILE A 7 -23.56 9.89 -9.60
CA ILE A 7 -24.39 9.08 -10.49
C ILE A 7 -23.49 8.48 -11.56
N ALA A 8 -23.34 7.16 -11.59
CA ALA A 8 -22.63 6.46 -12.65
C ALA A 8 -23.54 6.32 -13.87
N LEU A 9 -23.08 6.78 -15.03
CA LEU A 9 -23.82 6.74 -16.28
C LEU A 9 -23.46 5.51 -17.12
N PRO A 10 -24.31 5.13 -18.09
CA PRO A 10 -23.99 4.09 -19.06
C PRO A 10 -22.66 4.35 -19.78
N LEU A 11 -21.92 3.28 -20.02
CA LEU A 11 -20.76 3.32 -20.90
C LEU A 11 -21.19 3.71 -22.32
N ASN A 12 -20.26 4.23 -23.12
CA ASN A 12 -20.51 4.51 -24.54
C ASN A 12 -21.69 5.50 -24.78
N THR A 13 -21.91 6.43 -23.86
CA THR A 13 -22.87 7.54 -24.04
C THR A 13 -22.29 8.67 -24.91
N PHE A 14 -20.97 8.72 -25.10
CA PHE A 14 -20.27 9.78 -25.84
C PHE A 14 -19.56 9.25 -27.09
N TYR A 15 -19.45 10.10 -28.12
CA TYR A 15 -18.99 9.73 -29.47
C TYR A 15 -17.55 9.17 -29.51
N ASN A 16 -16.62 9.82 -28.81
CA ASN A 16 -15.18 9.53 -28.90
C ASN A 16 -14.63 8.65 -27.77
N THR A 17 -15.45 8.30 -26.77
CA THR A 17 -14.96 7.61 -25.57
C THR A 17 -15.96 6.60 -25.02
N GLY A 18 -15.42 5.47 -24.56
CA GLY A 18 -16.17 4.42 -23.88
C GLY A 18 -15.86 4.36 -22.38
N ILE A 19 -15.26 5.42 -21.82
CA ILE A 19 -14.96 5.48 -20.39
C ILE A 19 -16.24 5.58 -19.55
N ALA A 20 -16.18 5.07 -18.33
CA ALA A 20 -17.19 5.34 -17.32
C ALA A 20 -17.31 6.84 -17.06
N THR A 21 -18.54 7.36 -17.11
CA THR A 21 -18.82 8.77 -16.85
C THR A 21 -19.68 8.91 -15.61
N TYR A 22 -19.43 9.97 -14.84
CA TYR A 22 -20.11 10.21 -13.57
C TYR A 22 -20.64 11.64 -13.51
N ILE A 23 -21.84 11.82 -12.96
CA ILE A 23 -22.38 13.14 -12.60
C ILE A 23 -22.17 13.36 -11.11
N TRP A 24 -21.52 14.47 -10.77
CA TRP A 24 -21.27 14.89 -9.39
C TRP A 24 -22.28 15.96 -8.98
N VAL A 25 -23.07 15.67 -7.95
CA VAL A 25 -24.01 16.63 -7.38
C VAL A 25 -23.39 17.23 -6.12
N LEU A 26 -23.08 18.52 -6.18
CA LEU A 26 -22.43 19.26 -5.10
C LEU A 26 -23.39 20.32 -4.55
N SER A 27 -23.50 20.40 -3.22
CA SER A 27 -24.31 21.40 -2.53
C SER A 27 -23.70 21.75 -1.19
N ASN A 28 -23.54 23.06 -0.93
CA ASN A 28 -23.19 23.57 0.40
C ASN A 28 -24.43 23.83 1.28
N ARG A 29 -25.64 23.53 0.79
CA ARG A 29 -26.92 23.74 1.48
C ARG A 29 -27.77 22.45 1.52
N LYS A 30 -27.15 21.36 1.96
CA LYS A 30 -27.83 20.06 2.07
C LYS A 30 -29.01 20.12 3.07
N PRO A 31 -30.19 19.55 2.73
CA PRO A 31 -31.27 19.33 3.68
C PRO A 31 -30.81 18.51 4.89
N LYS A 32 -31.43 18.70 6.07
CA LYS A 32 -31.02 18.01 7.32
C LYS A 32 -30.84 16.50 7.14
N ARG A 33 -31.74 15.83 6.41
CA ARG A 33 -31.69 14.38 6.17
C ARG A 33 -30.47 13.88 5.35
N ARG A 34 -29.80 14.77 4.61
CA ARG A 34 -28.66 14.46 3.72
C ARG A 34 -27.30 14.94 4.26
N LYS A 35 -27.28 15.74 5.33
CA LYS A 35 -26.02 16.21 5.91
C LYS A 35 -25.16 15.04 6.38
N GLY A 36 -23.86 15.09 6.08
CA GLY A 36 -22.90 14.04 6.40
C GLY A 36 -23.06 12.75 5.59
N LYS A 37 -23.92 12.74 4.57
CA LYS A 37 -24.19 11.56 3.74
C LYS A 37 -23.96 11.86 2.25
N VAL A 38 -23.63 10.80 1.52
CA VAL A 38 -23.52 10.76 0.06
C VAL A 38 -24.41 9.66 -0.48
N GLN A 39 -25.15 9.94 -1.55
CA GLN A 39 -25.90 8.95 -2.29
C GLN A 39 -25.12 8.53 -3.55
N LEU A 40 -24.78 7.26 -3.68
CA LEU A 40 -24.28 6.72 -4.94
C LEU A 40 -25.47 6.16 -5.73
N ILE A 41 -25.53 6.46 -7.02
CA ILE A 41 -26.58 5.99 -7.93
C ILE A 41 -25.93 5.28 -9.11
N ASP A 42 -26.20 3.99 -9.27
CA ASP A 42 -25.78 3.23 -10.43
C ASP A 42 -26.87 3.25 -11.52
N ALA A 43 -26.66 4.10 -12.52
CA ALA A 43 -27.52 4.20 -13.71
C ALA A 43 -26.87 3.57 -14.94
N THR A 44 -25.83 2.74 -14.78
CA THR A 44 -25.08 2.15 -15.90
C THR A 44 -25.94 1.27 -16.81
N ALA A 45 -26.98 0.62 -16.26
CA ALA A 45 -27.94 -0.20 -16.97
C ALA A 45 -29.19 0.56 -17.46
N ILE A 46 -29.28 1.88 -17.25
CA ILE A 46 -30.43 2.69 -17.63
C ILE A 46 -30.09 3.43 -18.92
N TYR A 47 -30.48 2.89 -20.08
CA TYR A 47 -30.26 3.51 -21.37
C TYR A 47 -31.18 2.96 -22.45
N THR A 48 -31.25 3.68 -23.57
CA THR A 48 -31.86 3.23 -24.82
C THR A 48 -30.75 3.02 -25.86
N PRO A 49 -30.66 1.84 -26.49
CA PRO A 49 -29.69 1.62 -27.58
C PRO A 49 -29.97 2.53 -28.77
N LEU A 50 -28.92 3.02 -29.42
CA LEU A 50 -29.04 3.76 -30.66
C LEU A 50 -29.37 2.81 -31.82
N ARG A 51 -30.23 3.26 -32.75
CA ARG A 51 -30.51 2.52 -33.99
C ARG A 51 -29.26 2.35 -34.87
N LYS A 52 -28.37 3.33 -34.84
CA LYS A 52 -27.08 3.32 -35.55
C LYS A 52 -26.02 3.89 -34.63
N ASN A 53 -24.95 3.13 -34.41
CA ASN A 53 -23.83 3.58 -33.59
C ASN A 53 -23.15 4.79 -34.24
N LEU A 54 -22.71 5.72 -33.39
CA LEU A 54 -21.97 6.91 -33.78
C LEU A 54 -20.58 6.84 -33.14
N GLY A 55 -19.62 6.28 -33.87
CA GLY A 55 -18.29 6.01 -33.32
C GLY A 55 -18.37 5.01 -32.17
N LYS A 56 -17.88 5.39 -30.99
CA LYS A 56 -18.03 4.59 -29.76
C LYS A 56 -19.41 4.75 -29.12
N LYS A 57 -20.17 5.80 -29.47
CA LYS A 57 -21.51 6.00 -28.90
C LYS A 57 -22.49 4.96 -29.43
N ASN A 58 -23.11 4.21 -28.53
CA ASN A 58 -24.09 3.17 -28.88
C ASN A 58 -25.40 3.26 -28.07
N CYS A 59 -25.49 4.17 -27.12
CA CYS A 59 -26.70 4.36 -26.31
C CYS A 59 -26.95 5.84 -26.00
N GLU A 60 -28.16 6.13 -25.54
CA GLU A 60 -28.60 7.43 -25.05
C GLU A 60 -29.59 7.29 -23.89
N LEU A 61 -29.80 8.39 -23.16
CA LEU A 61 -30.81 8.49 -22.12
C LEU A 61 -32.05 9.15 -22.70
N SER A 62 -33.20 8.50 -22.62
CA SER A 62 -34.49 9.13 -22.94
C SER A 62 -34.94 10.07 -21.81
N ASP A 63 -35.89 10.97 -22.09
CA ASP A 63 -36.43 11.88 -21.07
C ASP A 63 -37.02 11.12 -19.86
N ASP A 64 -37.72 10.00 -20.10
CA ASP A 64 -38.24 9.13 -19.04
C ASP A 64 -37.12 8.54 -18.18
N GLN A 65 -35.99 8.15 -18.79
CA GLN A 65 -34.83 7.61 -18.08
C GLN A 65 -34.12 8.70 -17.25
N VAL A 66 -34.04 9.93 -17.78
CA VAL A 66 -33.54 11.08 -17.02
C VAL A 66 -34.45 11.38 -15.84
N GLU A 67 -35.77 11.35 -16.02
CA GLU A 67 -36.73 11.55 -14.94
C GLU A 67 -36.63 10.44 -13.88
N GLN A 68 -36.45 9.18 -14.30
CA GLN A 68 -36.23 8.04 -13.42
C GLN A 68 -35.00 8.24 -12.52
N ILE A 69 -33.85 8.60 -13.10
CA ILE A 69 -32.60 8.85 -12.35
C ILE A 69 -32.79 10.03 -11.39
N THR A 70 -33.45 11.09 -11.85
CA THR A 70 -33.76 12.27 -11.02
C THR A 70 -34.65 11.91 -9.84
N LYS A 71 -35.68 11.07 -10.05
CA LYS A 71 -36.54 10.55 -8.99
C LYS A 71 -35.75 9.70 -7.98
N MET A 72 -34.83 8.84 -8.43
CA MET A 72 -33.94 8.07 -7.54
C MET A 72 -33.12 9.00 -6.65
N PHE A 73 -32.50 10.03 -7.24
CA PHE A 73 -31.79 11.05 -6.49
C PHE A 73 -32.70 11.70 -5.46
N LEU A 74 -33.81 12.33 -5.87
CA LEU A 74 -34.70 13.10 -4.98
C LEU A 74 -35.31 12.27 -3.84
N ARG A 75 -35.63 10.99 -4.10
CA ARG A 75 -36.23 10.08 -3.13
C ARG A 75 -35.29 9.81 -1.94
N PHE A 76 -33.98 9.76 -2.17
CA PHE A 76 -32.96 9.51 -1.14
C PHE A 76 -33.28 8.28 -0.30
N LYS A 77 -33.44 7.13 -0.96
CA LYS A 77 -33.77 5.86 -0.33
C LYS A 77 -32.84 4.77 -0.84
N GLU A 78 -32.43 3.88 0.06
CA GLU A 78 -31.67 2.66 -0.25
C GLU A 78 -32.45 1.76 -1.23
N THR A 79 -31.81 1.41 -2.34
CA THR A 79 -32.24 0.43 -3.33
C THR A 79 -31.01 -0.29 -3.90
N GLU A 80 -31.19 -1.24 -4.81
CA GLU A 80 -30.04 -1.88 -5.48
C GLU A 80 -29.21 -0.87 -6.30
N GLN A 81 -29.88 0.08 -6.96
CA GLN A 81 -29.26 1.12 -7.77
C GLN A 81 -28.92 2.38 -6.97
N SER A 82 -29.37 2.52 -5.73
CA SER A 82 -29.12 3.72 -4.93
C SER A 82 -28.68 3.36 -3.52
N LYS A 83 -27.42 3.64 -3.21
CA LYS A 83 -26.82 3.36 -1.90
C LYS A 83 -26.44 4.64 -1.17
N ILE A 84 -26.71 4.73 0.12
CA ILE A 84 -26.46 5.92 0.94
C ILE A 84 -25.43 5.61 2.01
N PHE A 85 -24.35 6.39 2.00
CA PHE A 85 -23.23 6.19 2.90
C PHE A 85 -22.98 7.44 3.74
N PRO A 86 -22.48 7.30 4.98
CA PRO A 86 -21.86 8.43 5.66
C PRO A 86 -20.60 8.85 4.92
N ASN A 87 -20.25 10.14 4.95
CA ASN A 87 -19.06 10.66 4.26
C ASN A 87 -17.78 9.90 4.65
N ALA A 88 -17.67 9.52 5.93
CA ALA A 88 -16.51 8.80 6.45
C ALA A 88 -16.34 7.39 5.87
N ALA A 89 -17.40 6.78 5.30
CA ALA A 89 -17.30 5.44 4.68
C ALA A 89 -16.39 5.40 3.44
N PHE A 90 -16.12 6.56 2.83
CA PHE A 90 -15.21 6.67 1.69
C PHE A 90 -13.80 7.07 2.10
N GLY A 91 -13.61 7.49 3.35
CA GLY A 91 -12.32 7.90 3.83
C GLY A 91 -11.50 6.71 4.32
N TYR A 92 -10.18 6.84 4.23
CA TYR A 92 -9.23 5.95 4.87
C TYR A 92 -8.05 6.75 5.41
N TRP A 93 -7.41 6.23 6.45
CA TRP A 93 -6.06 6.61 6.82
C TRP A 93 -5.09 5.86 5.92
N LYS A 94 -4.26 6.57 5.18
CA LYS A 94 -3.06 6.03 4.56
C LYS A 94 -1.93 6.14 5.57
N ILE A 95 -1.64 5.06 6.26
CA ILE A 95 -0.58 5.00 7.27
C ILE A 95 0.74 4.61 6.60
N VAL A 96 1.84 5.13 7.11
CA VAL A 96 3.18 4.69 6.71
C VAL A 96 3.70 3.74 7.77
N VAL A 97 3.99 2.52 7.36
CA VAL A 97 4.55 1.48 8.21
C VAL A 97 6.05 1.47 8.00
N GLU A 98 6.78 1.85 9.05
CA GLU A 98 8.24 1.82 9.06
C GLU A 98 8.71 0.52 9.75
N ARG A 99 9.85 0.02 9.30
CA ARG A 99 10.52 -1.15 9.86
C ARG A 99 11.97 -0.77 10.16
N PRO A 100 12.62 -1.35 11.17
CA PRO A 100 13.93 -0.88 11.54
C PRO A 100 14.98 -1.46 10.59
N LEU A 101 15.95 -0.63 10.28
CA LEU A 101 17.15 -0.97 9.55
C LEU A 101 17.97 -1.93 10.39
N ARG A 102 18.36 -3.04 9.76
CA ARG A 102 19.22 -4.05 10.35
C ARG A 102 20.46 -4.19 9.50
N LEU A 103 21.62 -4.10 10.14
CA LEU A 103 22.90 -4.10 9.45
C LEU A 103 23.86 -5.06 10.13
N ARG A 104 24.46 -5.94 9.34
CA ARG A 104 25.65 -6.67 9.76
C ARG A 104 26.90 -5.97 9.25
N VAL A 105 28.03 -6.18 9.94
CA VAL A 105 29.32 -5.58 9.58
C VAL A 105 30.35 -6.67 9.31
N ASP A 106 31.05 -6.57 8.18
CA ASP A 106 32.18 -7.44 7.84
C ASP A 106 33.50 -6.66 7.85
N LEU A 107 34.41 -7.07 8.73
CA LEU A 107 35.76 -6.52 8.92
C LEU A 107 36.84 -7.47 8.42
N SER A 108 36.49 -8.42 7.55
CA SER A 108 37.42 -9.32 6.87
C SER A 108 38.54 -8.54 6.16
N ALA A 109 39.70 -9.19 5.99
CA ALA A 109 40.84 -8.56 5.32
C ALA A 109 40.49 -8.08 3.91
N THR A 110 39.64 -8.82 3.19
CA THR A 110 39.14 -8.46 1.87
C THR A 110 38.32 -7.16 1.92
N ARG A 111 37.33 -7.07 2.83
CA ARG A 111 36.51 -5.86 2.99
C ARG A 111 37.34 -4.67 3.44
N ARG A 112 38.24 -4.85 4.40
CA ARG A 112 39.15 -3.79 4.84
C ARG A 112 40.05 -3.30 3.70
N LYS A 113 40.59 -4.19 2.85
CA LYS A 113 41.38 -3.77 1.68
C LYS A 113 40.57 -2.92 0.69
N GLN A 114 39.30 -3.27 0.46
CA GLN A 114 38.40 -2.45 -0.36
C GLN A 114 38.12 -1.09 0.30
N PHE A 115 37.88 -1.08 1.62
CA PHE A 115 37.67 0.13 2.40
C PHE A 115 38.88 1.07 2.37
N HIS A 116 40.09 0.53 2.49
CA HIS A 116 41.35 1.29 2.35
C HIS A 116 41.42 2.00 1.00
N LYS A 117 41.12 1.30 -0.10
CA LYS A 117 41.07 1.91 -1.44
C LYS A 117 40.09 3.09 -1.49
N ALA A 118 38.89 2.93 -0.92
CA ALA A 118 37.90 4.00 -0.87
C ALA A 118 38.36 5.18 0.00
N CYS A 119 39.08 4.91 1.10
CA CYS A 119 39.70 5.95 1.93
C CYS A 119 40.82 6.69 1.19
N ASP A 120 41.66 6.01 0.41
CA ASP A 120 42.71 6.63 -0.39
C ASP A 120 42.14 7.58 -1.44
N GLU A 121 41.09 7.16 -2.14
CA GLU A 121 40.34 8.00 -3.08
C GLU A 121 39.72 9.22 -2.38
N ALA A 122 39.26 9.05 -1.14
CA ALA A 122 38.76 10.13 -0.29
C ALA A 122 39.86 10.96 0.40
N LYS A 123 41.15 10.61 0.21
CA LYS A 123 42.32 11.19 0.89
C LYS A 123 42.22 11.14 2.42
N ASP A 124 41.74 10.01 2.95
CA ASP A 124 41.40 9.81 4.35
C ASP A 124 42.08 8.58 4.99
N ALA A 125 43.41 8.59 5.01
CA ALA A 125 44.19 7.54 5.66
C ALA A 125 43.90 7.38 7.17
N SER A 126 43.37 8.42 7.82
CA SER A 126 43.03 8.38 9.25
C SER A 126 41.88 7.44 9.54
N LEU A 127 40.88 7.40 8.66
CA LEU A 127 39.71 6.55 8.79
C LEU A 127 40.03 5.08 8.51
N ALA A 128 40.88 4.80 7.52
CA ALA A 128 41.35 3.45 7.22
C ALA A 128 42.05 2.80 8.43
N LYS A 129 42.99 3.54 9.05
CA LYS A 129 43.69 3.09 10.26
C LYS A 129 42.76 2.88 11.45
N LEU A 130 41.70 3.68 11.57
CA LEU A 130 40.69 3.51 12.61
C LEU A 130 39.98 2.16 12.44
N VAL A 131 39.55 1.83 11.23
CA VAL A 131 38.86 0.56 10.97
C VAL A 131 39.75 -0.65 11.24
N ASP A 132 41.05 -0.57 10.96
CA ASP A 132 41.98 -1.65 11.31
C ASP A 132 42.05 -1.90 12.81
N ARG A 133 42.16 -0.83 13.62
CA ARG A 133 42.16 -0.96 15.09
C ARG A 133 40.83 -1.47 15.64
N VAL A 134 39.71 -1.02 15.07
CA VAL A 134 38.38 -1.53 15.43
C VAL A 134 38.27 -3.02 15.10
N ALA A 135 38.81 -3.46 13.96
CA ALA A 135 38.82 -4.87 13.57
C ALA A 135 39.73 -5.73 14.46
N GLU A 136 40.84 -5.18 14.97
CA GLU A 136 41.68 -5.85 15.97
C GLU A 136 40.93 -6.05 17.31
N HIS A 137 40.05 -5.12 17.67
CA HIS A 137 39.29 -5.18 18.92
C HIS A 137 38.03 -6.06 18.82
N LEU A 138 37.19 -5.83 17.81
CA LEU A 138 35.93 -6.56 17.62
C LEU A 138 36.12 -7.92 16.95
N GLY A 139 37.23 -8.13 16.24
CA GLY A 139 37.43 -9.28 15.37
C GLY A 139 36.84 -9.08 13.97
N VAL A 140 37.00 -10.08 13.12
CA VAL A 140 36.75 -9.96 11.67
C VAL A 140 35.26 -9.95 11.29
N GLY A 141 34.36 -10.46 12.13
CA GLY A 141 32.94 -10.60 11.81
C GLY A 141 32.60 -11.87 11.00
N PRO A 142 31.39 -11.96 10.41
CA PRO A 142 30.38 -10.90 10.38
C PRO A 142 29.78 -10.64 11.77
N HIS A 143 29.65 -9.37 12.11
CA HIS A 143 29.05 -8.90 13.36
C HIS A 143 27.60 -8.54 13.10
N GLN A 144 26.67 -9.18 13.83
CA GLN A 144 25.23 -8.98 13.65
C GLN A 144 24.69 -7.74 14.38
N ASN A 145 25.53 -7.01 15.11
CA ASN A 145 25.11 -5.83 15.86
C ASN A 145 25.91 -4.60 15.41
N PHE A 146 25.30 -3.81 14.52
CA PHE A 146 25.88 -2.55 14.04
C PHE A 146 26.12 -1.54 15.18
N ASN A 147 25.33 -1.58 16.25
CA ASN A 147 25.46 -0.62 17.36
C ASN A 147 26.77 -0.84 18.13
N LEU A 148 27.20 -2.10 18.32
CA LEU A 148 28.52 -2.39 18.91
C LEU A 148 29.67 -1.90 18.03
N PHE A 149 29.51 -2.00 16.71
CA PHE A 149 30.47 -1.44 15.77
C PHE A 149 30.53 0.08 15.85
N THR A 150 29.39 0.78 15.92
CA THR A 150 29.38 2.24 16.07
C THR A 150 30.03 2.68 17.37
N ASP A 151 29.75 2.00 18.48
CA ASP A 151 30.34 2.30 19.79
C ASP A 151 31.88 2.14 19.76
N ALA A 152 32.37 1.06 19.15
CA ALA A 152 33.81 0.81 19.01
C ALA A 152 34.50 1.85 18.11
N VAL A 153 33.84 2.24 17.00
CA VAL A 153 34.33 3.30 16.09
C VAL A 153 34.40 4.64 16.81
N GLU A 154 33.37 5.01 17.58
CA GLU A 154 33.35 6.28 18.33
C GLU A 154 34.39 6.30 19.45
N ALA A 155 34.56 5.19 20.18
CA ALA A 155 35.57 5.06 21.21
C ALA A 155 36.99 5.19 20.64
N ASP A 156 37.31 4.50 19.54
CA ASP A 156 38.61 4.60 18.88
C ASP A 156 38.83 6.00 18.29
N ALA A 157 37.81 6.57 17.64
CA ALA A 157 37.87 7.91 17.08
C ALA A 157 38.21 8.96 18.15
N LYS A 158 37.55 8.89 19.31
CA LYS A 158 37.81 9.80 20.44
C LYS A 158 39.23 9.61 20.98
N LYS A 159 39.69 8.37 21.15
CA LYS A 159 41.04 8.06 21.64
C LYS A 159 42.14 8.59 20.71
N HIS A 160 41.90 8.57 19.41
CA HIS A 160 42.89 8.96 18.40
C HIS A 160 42.61 10.34 17.76
N ASN A 161 41.69 11.13 18.33
CA ASN A 161 41.29 12.45 17.83
C ASN A 161 40.86 12.47 16.34
N VAL A 162 40.18 11.41 15.89
CA VAL A 162 39.64 11.31 14.54
C VAL A 162 38.22 11.88 14.52
N LYS A 163 37.98 12.98 13.81
CA LYS A 163 36.64 13.57 13.70
C LYS A 163 35.73 12.73 12.80
N LEU A 164 34.64 12.18 13.31
CA LEU A 164 33.66 11.44 12.51
C LEU A 164 32.59 12.39 11.92
N THR A 165 32.79 12.79 10.67
CA THR A 165 31.79 13.60 9.93
C THR A 165 30.72 12.70 9.33
N SER A 166 29.57 13.27 8.93
CA SER A 166 28.49 12.52 8.26
C SER A 166 28.97 11.79 7.01
N LYS A 167 29.95 12.36 6.27
CA LYS A 167 30.57 11.71 5.11
C LYS A 167 31.36 10.45 5.49
N ARG A 168 32.11 10.50 6.60
CA ARG A 168 32.87 9.34 7.11
C ARG A 168 31.94 8.24 7.59
N TRP A 169 30.88 8.61 8.31
CA TRP A 169 29.83 7.67 8.72
C TRP A 169 29.14 7.01 7.53
N GLY A 170 28.77 7.81 6.52
CA GLY A 170 28.22 7.29 5.27
C GLY A 170 29.15 6.28 4.61
N LEU A 171 30.46 6.58 4.54
CA LEU A 171 31.47 5.69 3.96
C LEU A 171 31.62 4.39 4.74
N LEU A 172 31.72 4.45 6.08
CA LEU A 172 31.77 3.27 6.96
C LEU A 172 30.55 2.38 6.73
N LYS A 173 29.35 2.95 6.79
CA LYS A 173 28.08 2.25 6.60
C LYS A 173 27.98 1.62 5.21
N SER A 174 28.31 2.35 4.15
CA SER A 174 28.18 1.83 2.77
C SER A 174 29.22 0.77 2.40
N ALA A 175 30.40 0.80 3.02
CA ALA A 175 31.52 -0.03 2.60
C ALA A 175 31.71 -1.28 3.48
N LEU A 176 31.34 -1.21 4.75
CA LEU A 176 31.57 -2.28 5.73
C LEU A 176 30.29 -2.94 6.21
N ALA A 177 29.12 -2.31 6.01
CA ALA A 177 27.85 -2.84 6.45
C ALA A 177 26.94 -3.24 5.29
N GLU A 178 26.11 -4.25 5.53
CA GLU A 178 25.10 -4.73 4.60
C GLU A 178 23.83 -5.12 5.36
N ARG A 179 22.70 -5.05 4.66
CA ARG A 179 21.40 -5.41 5.23
C ARG A 179 21.36 -6.91 5.51
N ASP A 180 20.94 -7.26 6.71
CA ASP A 180 20.73 -8.64 7.15
C ASP A 180 19.51 -8.65 8.08
N ASP A 181 18.51 -9.48 7.79
CA ASP A 181 17.28 -9.53 8.58
C ASP A 181 17.47 -10.20 9.95
N GLN A 182 18.56 -10.95 10.12
CA GLN A 182 18.97 -11.55 11.39
C GLN A 182 19.83 -10.61 12.24
N ALA A 183 20.21 -9.44 11.72
CA ALA A 183 20.97 -8.46 12.49
C ALA A 183 20.08 -7.71 13.50
N GLU A 184 20.72 -7.18 14.55
CA GLU A 184 20.07 -6.31 15.51
C GLU A 184 19.62 -4.99 14.86
N PRO A 185 18.46 -4.44 15.26
CA PRO A 185 18.01 -3.11 14.83
C PRO A 185 19.05 -2.01 15.10
N VAL A 186 19.29 -1.16 14.11
CA VAL A 186 20.15 0.01 14.25
C VAL A 186 19.44 1.06 15.10
N VAL A 187 20.07 1.45 16.21
CA VAL A 187 19.57 2.48 17.10
C VAL A 187 19.85 3.85 16.51
N LYS A 188 18.79 4.62 16.26
CA LYS A 188 18.88 6.02 15.82
C LYS A 188 19.09 6.95 17.00
N LYS A 189 18.42 6.67 18.12
CA LYS A 189 18.46 7.53 19.32
C LYS A 189 18.06 6.76 20.58
N VAL A 190 18.76 7.05 21.67
CA VAL A 190 18.39 6.61 23.02
C VAL A 190 17.89 7.81 23.82
N HIS A 191 16.74 7.67 24.46
CA HIS A 191 16.13 8.67 25.33
C HIS A 191 16.40 8.33 26.80
N LYS A 192 16.67 9.38 27.59
CA LYS A 192 16.88 9.26 29.04
C LYS A 192 15.53 9.00 29.75
N PRO A 193 15.58 8.42 30.97
CA PRO A 193 14.37 8.16 31.75
C PRO A 193 13.50 9.41 31.95
N GLY A 194 12.18 9.25 31.83
CA GLY A 194 11.18 10.30 32.05
C GLY A 194 11.10 11.39 30.97
N LYS A 195 11.76 11.19 29.81
CA LYS A 195 11.63 12.10 28.65
C LYS A 195 10.56 11.68 27.66
N VAL A 196 10.43 10.38 27.44
CA VAL A 196 9.49 9.76 26.51
C VAL A 196 9.02 8.46 27.16
N GLU A 197 7.73 8.17 27.08
CA GLU A 197 7.17 6.89 27.51
C GLU A 197 7.29 5.86 26.38
N PRO A 198 7.47 4.56 26.70
CA PRO A 198 7.43 3.51 25.68
C PRO A 198 6.08 3.50 24.94
N ASP A 199 6.15 3.52 23.61
CA ASP A 199 5.02 3.38 22.69
C ASP A 199 5.53 2.70 21.41
N PRO A 200 5.55 1.35 21.39
CA PRO A 200 6.03 0.59 20.24
C PRO A 200 5.29 0.92 18.94
N VAL A 201 3.98 1.18 19.00
CA VAL A 201 3.17 1.52 17.82
C VAL A 201 3.63 2.84 17.18
N SER A 202 4.18 3.77 17.97
CA SER A 202 4.77 5.02 17.48
C SER A 202 6.31 4.96 17.36
N GLY A 203 6.94 3.79 17.50
CA GLY A 203 8.37 3.59 17.26
C GLY A 203 9.26 3.86 18.47
N PHE A 204 8.70 3.91 19.67
CA PHE A 204 9.40 4.10 20.94
C PHE A 204 9.45 2.78 21.73
N TYR A 205 10.57 2.09 21.65
CA TYR A 205 10.72 0.77 22.24
C TYR A 205 11.44 0.83 23.59
N PRO A 206 11.13 -0.05 24.56
CA PRO A 206 11.97 -0.21 25.74
C PRO A 206 13.37 -0.68 25.31
N SER A 207 14.42 -0.17 25.97
CA SER A 207 15.80 -0.53 25.67
C SER A 207 16.04 -2.05 25.89
N PRO A 208 16.68 -2.75 24.94
CA PRO A 208 17.00 -4.17 25.09
C PRO A 208 18.19 -4.43 26.02
N VAL A 209 18.94 -3.39 26.42
CA VAL A 209 20.15 -3.51 27.26
C VAL A 209 19.79 -3.20 28.72
N ASP A 210 19.00 -4.07 29.36
CA ASP A 210 18.73 -4.24 30.81
C ASP A 210 18.51 -2.99 31.72
N ASP A 211 18.44 -1.77 31.17
CA ASP A 211 17.92 -0.59 31.85
C ASP A 211 16.50 -0.33 31.32
N PRO A 212 15.46 -0.85 32.01
CA PRO A 212 14.07 -0.70 31.59
C PRO A 212 13.58 0.75 31.61
N CYS A 213 14.39 1.69 32.11
CA CYS A 213 14.06 3.10 32.13
C CYS A 213 14.47 3.84 30.84
N LEU A 214 15.18 3.19 29.93
CA LEU A 214 15.60 3.79 28.65
C LEU A 214 14.64 3.43 27.52
N VAL A 215 14.39 4.40 26.64
CA VAL A 215 13.55 4.25 25.44
C VAL A 215 14.40 4.45 24.20
N VAL A 216 14.26 3.59 23.21
CA VAL A 216 15.03 3.62 21.96
C VAL A 216 14.13 3.88 20.75
N GLU A 217 14.63 4.72 19.85
CA GLU A 217 14.13 4.83 18.48
C GLU A 217 15.08 4.10 17.55
N TYR A 218 14.55 3.29 16.64
CA TYR A 218 15.33 2.65 15.60
C TYR A 218 15.42 3.51 14.33
N GLU A 219 16.49 3.32 13.57
CA GLU A 219 16.62 3.91 12.24
C GLU A 219 15.68 3.18 11.27
N ALA A 220 14.86 3.88 10.51
CA ALA A 220 13.95 3.26 9.55
C ALA A 220 14.70 2.73 8.31
N ASP A 221 14.34 1.54 7.82
CA ASP A 221 14.78 1.06 6.53
C ASP A 221 13.82 1.48 5.42
N SER A 222 14.23 2.48 4.64
CA SER A 222 13.42 2.98 3.53
C SER A 222 13.10 1.94 2.46
N SER A 223 13.87 0.83 2.34
CA SER A 223 13.55 -0.23 1.38
C SER A 223 12.49 -1.22 1.88
N LEU A 224 12.18 -1.21 3.18
CA LEU A 224 11.16 -2.05 3.78
C LEU A 224 9.92 -1.25 4.22
N ARG A 225 9.92 0.07 3.98
CA ARG A 225 8.78 0.94 4.25
C ARG A 225 7.61 0.52 3.38
N ASP A 226 6.44 0.44 4.00
CA ASP A 226 5.18 0.17 3.32
C ASP A 226 4.11 1.22 3.66
N THR A 227 2.97 1.16 2.97
CA THR A 227 1.79 1.94 3.28
C THR A 227 0.55 1.09 3.32
N GLU A 228 -0.26 1.25 4.36
CA GLU A 228 -1.53 0.58 4.51
C GLU A 228 -2.70 1.56 4.41
N GLN A 229 -3.83 1.11 3.90
CA GLN A 229 -5.08 1.89 3.87
C GLN A 229 -6.07 1.33 4.89
N VAL A 230 -6.26 2.06 5.98
CA VAL A 230 -7.17 1.69 7.06
C VAL A 230 -8.46 2.50 6.92
N PRO A 231 -9.66 1.89 6.78
CA PRO A 231 -10.91 2.63 6.66
C PRO A 231 -11.12 3.60 7.83
N LEU A 232 -11.62 4.83 7.59
CA LEU A 232 -11.91 5.79 8.69
C LEU A 232 -12.92 5.27 9.72
N LEU A 233 -13.69 4.25 9.33
CA LEU A 233 -14.69 3.60 10.16
C LEU A 233 -14.19 2.30 10.80
N GLU A 234 -12.88 2.01 10.72
CA GLU A 234 -12.28 0.86 11.40
C GLU A 234 -12.55 0.92 12.91
N GLU A 235 -13.06 -0.17 13.45
CA GLU A 235 -13.35 -0.28 14.88
C GLU A 235 -12.02 -0.31 15.67
N GLY A 236 -11.86 0.62 16.61
CA GLY A 236 -10.61 0.79 17.34
C GLY A 236 -9.54 1.61 16.60
N GLY A 237 -9.85 2.13 15.41
CA GLY A 237 -8.99 3.05 14.67
C GLY A 237 -7.76 2.39 14.05
N ILE A 238 -6.73 3.20 13.81
CA ILE A 238 -5.48 2.77 13.17
C ILE A 238 -4.77 1.71 14.03
N GLU A 239 -4.74 1.93 15.34
CA GLU A 239 -4.01 1.12 16.30
C GLU A 239 -4.55 -0.32 16.32
N ALA A 240 -5.88 -0.49 16.38
CA ALA A 240 -6.50 -1.81 16.37
C ALA A 240 -6.25 -2.58 15.07
N PHE A 241 -6.26 -1.89 13.92
CA PHE A 241 -5.86 -2.49 12.65
C PHE A 241 -4.40 -2.91 12.68
N PHE A 242 -3.51 -2.03 13.14
CA PHE A 242 -2.07 -2.27 13.15
C PHE A 242 -1.69 -3.47 14.03
N GLU A 243 -2.29 -3.57 15.22
CA GLU A 243 -2.09 -4.70 16.13
C GLU A 243 -2.61 -6.03 15.56
N ARG A 244 -3.72 -5.99 14.81
CA ARG A 244 -4.36 -7.20 14.26
C ARG A 244 -3.73 -7.69 12.97
N GLU A 245 -3.36 -6.77 12.08
CA GLU A 245 -2.96 -7.10 10.70
C GLU A 245 -1.45 -6.92 10.46
N VAL A 246 -0.76 -6.04 11.18
CA VAL A 246 0.67 -5.73 10.91
C VAL A 246 1.60 -6.40 11.90
N LEU A 247 1.40 -6.17 13.21
CA LEU A 247 2.29 -6.67 14.25
C LEU A 247 2.48 -8.20 14.28
N PRO A 248 1.48 -9.05 13.93
CA PRO A 248 1.68 -10.50 13.87
C PRO A 248 2.69 -10.95 12.79
N HIS A 249 2.90 -10.11 11.77
CA HIS A 249 3.84 -10.38 10.69
C HIS A 249 5.17 -9.63 10.87
N VAL A 250 5.13 -8.44 11.47
CA VAL A 250 6.32 -7.61 11.72
C VAL A 250 6.21 -6.96 13.11
N HIS A 251 6.77 -7.64 14.11
CA HIS A 251 6.61 -7.32 15.53
C HIS A 251 7.24 -5.98 15.98
N ASP A 252 8.20 -5.47 15.22
CA ASP A 252 8.96 -4.26 15.50
C ASP A 252 8.71 -3.16 14.45
N ALA A 253 7.61 -3.29 13.70
CA ALA A 253 7.12 -2.23 12.85
C ALA A 253 6.43 -1.14 13.69
N TRP A 254 6.48 0.10 13.20
CA TRP A 254 5.76 1.21 13.80
C TRP A 254 5.12 2.11 12.76
N ILE A 255 4.20 2.94 13.22
CA ILE A 255 3.47 3.90 12.39
C ILE A 255 4.19 5.24 12.43
N ASP A 256 4.57 5.75 11.26
CA ASP A 256 4.97 7.15 11.13
C ASP A 256 3.71 8.03 11.07
N ARG A 257 3.33 8.56 12.23
CA ARG A 257 2.16 9.43 12.40
C ARG A 257 2.31 10.76 11.65
N ASP A 258 3.53 11.29 11.51
CA ASP A 258 3.79 12.54 10.79
C ASP A 258 3.54 12.39 9.29
N LYS A 259 3.76 11.20 8.73
CA LYS A 259 3.48 10.87 7.33
C LYS A 259 2.09 10.29 7.09
N THR A 260 1.28 10.08 8.13
CA THR A 260 -0.07 9.53 7.99
C THR A 260 -1.00 10.55 7.34
N GLN A 261 -1.74 10.12 6.31
CA GLN A 261 -2.63 10.99 5.53
C GLN A 261 -4.06 10.48 5.55
N ILE A 262 -5.04 11.37 5.38
CA ILE A 262 -6.43 10.97 5.15
C ILE A 262 -6.70 11.04 3.65
N GLY A 263 -7.01 9.90 3.05
CA GLY A 263 -7.46 9.77 1.67
C GLY A 263 -8.96 9.53 1.59
N TYR A 264 -9.53 9.73 0.40
CA TYR A 264 -10.90 9.35 0.09
C TYR A 264 -10.92 8.60 -1.24
N GLU A 265 -11.65 7.49 -1.29
CA GLU A 265 -11.86 6.69 -2.49
C GLU A 265 -13.32 6.25 -2.60
N ILE A 266 -13.85 6.32 -3.82
CA ILE A 266 -15.22 5.91 -4.13
C ILE A 266 -15.16 4.90 -5.27
N SER A 267 -15.39 3.63 -4.96
CA SER A 267 -15.39 2.54 -5.94
C SER A 267 -16.81 2.04 -6.18
N PHE A 268 -17.40 2.42 -7.33
CA PHE A 268 -18.72 1.92 -7.71
C PHE A 268 -18.73 0.40 -7.83
N THR A 269 -17.67 -0.20 -8.37
CA THR A 269 -17.53 -1.67 -8.45
C THR A 269 -17.63 -2.29 -7.06
N ARG A 270 -16.89 -1.79 -6.05
CA ARG A 270 -16.97 -2.31 -4.68
C ARG A 270 -18.38 -2.29 -4.12
N HIS A 271 -19.18 -1.28 -4.48
CA HIS A 271 -20.51 -1.09 -3.92
C HIS A 271 -21.63 -1.74 -4.74
N PHE A 272 -21.53 -1.85 -6.06
CA PHE A 272 -22.63 -2.28 -6.94
C PHE A 272 -22.34 -3.60 -7.68
N TYR A 273 -21.11 -4.12 -7.63
CA TYR A 273 -20.80 -5.41 -8.23
C TYR A 273 -21.58 -6.52 -7.57
N LYS A 274 -22.34 -7.26 -8.39
CA LYS A 274 -22.97 -8.51 -8.00
C LYS A 274 -22.15 -9.64 -8.64
N PRO A 275 -21.53 -10.53 -7.86
CA PRO A 275 -20.86 -11.69 -8.40
C PRO A 275 -21.83 -12.48 -9.28
N THR A 276 -21.41 -12.78 -10.50
CA THR A 276 -22.18 -13.69 -11.37
C THR A 276 -22.09 -15.07 -10.74
N PRO A 277 -23.22 -15.71 -10.37
CA PRO A 277 -23.18 -17.08 -9.87
C PRO A 277 -22.54 -17.97 -10.94
N LEU A 278 -21.64 -18.85 -10.51
CA LEU A 278 -21.07 -19.85 -11.39
C LEU A 278 -22.21 -20.73 -11.94
N ARG A 279 -22.20 -21.00 -13.24
CA ARG A 279 -23.15 -21.94 -13.86
C ARG A 279 -23.03 -23.29 -13.16
N SER A 280 -24.14 -24.01 -13.05
CA SER A 280 -24.12 -25.33 -12.45
C SER A 280 -23.35 -26.32 -13.34
N LEU A 281 -22.81 -27.38 -12.75
CA LEU A 281 -22.13 -28.43 -13.52
C LEU A 281 -23.10 -29.14 -14.49
N GLU A 282 -24.39 -29.14 -14.18
CA GLU A 282 -25.47 -29.69 -15.00
C GLU A 282 -25.73 -28.82 -16.24
N GLU A 283 -25.77 -27.50 -16.08
CA GLU A 283 -25.86 -26.55 -17.20
C GLU A 283 -24.63 -26.65 -18.12
N ILE A 284 -23.43 -26.79 -17.55
CA ILE A 284 -22.20 -26.97 -18.34
C ILE A 284 -22.27 -28.27 -19.15
N LYS A 285 -22.80 -29.35 -18.58
CA LYS A 285 -22.97 -30.63 -19.29
C LYS A 285 -23.99 -30.53 -20.42
N ALA A 286 -25.14 -29.90 -20.16
CA ALA A 286 -26.17 -29.71 -21.18
C ALA A 286 -25.65 -28.87 -22.36
N ASP A 287 -24.92 -27.78 -22.09
CA ASP A 287 -24.29 -26.97 -23.14
C ASP A 287 -23.26 -27.78 -23.95
N LEU A 288 -22.46 -28.64 -23.30
CA LEU A 288 -21.51 -29.51 -23.98
C LEU A 288 -22.20 -30.54 -24.89
N GLU A 289 -23.30 -31.14 -24.44
CA GLU A 289 -24.09 -32.10 -25.23
C GLU A 289 -24.72 -31.43 -26.47
N VAL A 290 -25.23 -30.20 -26.32
CA VAL A 290 -25.74 -29.39 -27.43
C VAL A 290 -24.62 -29.09 -28.44
N LEU A 291 -23.48 -28.58 -27.98
CA LEU A 291 -22.33 -28.29 -28.84
C LEU A 291 -21.79 -29.55 -29.53
N GLN A 292 -21.81 -30.70 -28.86
CA GLN A 292 -21.41 -31.98 -29.45
C GLN A 292 -22.37 -32.38 -30.57
N THR A 293 -23.68 -32.27 -30.34
CA THR A 293 -24.70 -32.57 -31.36
C THR A 293 -24.60 -31.64 -32.57
N GLU A 294 -24.35 -30.34 -32.34
CA GLU A 294 -24.13 -29.37 -33.41
C GLU A 294 -22.86 -29.68 -34.22
N ALA A 295 -21.77 -30.05 -33.55
CA ALA A 295 -20.51 -30.42 -34.20
C ALA A 295 -20.64 -31.72 -35.03
N GLU A 296 -21.37 -32.72 -34.51
CA GLU A 296 -21.67 -33.96 -35.22
C GLU A 296 -22.52 -33.68 -36.47
N GLY A 297 -23.57 -32.85 -36.35
CA GLY A 297 -24.39 -32.45 -37.50
C GLY A 297 -23.62 -31.64 -38.57
N LEU A 298 -22.66 -30.81 -38.16
CA LEU A 298 -21.77 -30.11 -39.09
C LEU A 298 -20.80 -31.06 -39.80
N LEU A 299 -20.27 -32.07 -39.09
CA LEU A 299 -19.41 -33.11 -39.68
C LEU A 299 -20.17 -33.96 -40.70
N GLU A 300 -21.42 -34.34 -40.41
CA GLU A 300 -22.28 -35.07 -41.35
C GLU A 300 -22.56 -34.25 -42.62
N GLN A 301 -22.73 -32.93 -42.52
CA GLN A 301 -22.90 -32.06 -43.69
C GLN A 301 -21.63 -31.98 -44.55
N ILE A 302 -20.45 -31.98 -43.94
CA ILE A 302 -19.17 -31.95 -44.66
C ILE A 302 -18.89 -33.31 -45.32
N ILE A 303 -19.09 -34.41 -44.60
CA ILE A 303 -18.80 -35.77 -45.10
C ILE A 303 -19.88 -36.25 -46.08
N GLY A 304 -21.15 -35.87 -45.87
CA GLY A 304 -22.29 -36.25 -46.70
C GLY A 304 -22.37 -35.50 -48.04
N GLN A 305 -21.65 -34.40 -48.21
CA GLN A 305 -21.55 -33.70 -49.50
C GLN A 305 -20.54 -34.36 -50.47
N ASP A 306 -19.65 -35.23 -49.98
CA ASP A 306 -18.63 -35.90 -50.81
C ASP A 306 -19.08 -37.26 -51.39
N THR A 307 -20.33 -37.69 -51.18
CA THR A 307 -20.79 -39.03 -51.60
C THR A 307 -21.84 -39.06 -52.72
N THR A 308 -22.06 -37.95 -53.44
CA THR A 308 -22.92 -37.97 -54.64
C THR A 308 -22.20 -37.45 -55.89
N GLN A 309 -21.36 -38.29 -56.50
CA GLN A 309 -21.02 -38.27 -57.93
C GLN A 309 -21.02 -39.70 -58.47
#